data_AF-A0A7L0Q611-F1
#
_entry.id   AF-A0A7L0Q611-F1
#
_cell.length_a   1.000
_cell.length_b   1.000
_cell.length_c   1.000
_cell.angle_alpha   90.00
_cell.angle_beta   90.00
_cell.angle_gamma   90.00
#
_symmetry.space_group_name_H-M   'P 1'
#
loop_
_entity.id
_entity.type
_entity.pdbx_description
1 polymer ?
#
loop_
_entity_poly.entity_id
_entity_poly.type
_entity_poly.pdbx_seq_one_letter_code
_entity_poly.pdbx_strand_id
1 'polypeptide(L)'
;MPASVITPPGLTLHDGVREACDRVIQLLLLNLQKLVYNRGSPSLADSPPRPVPFLDALKSHVRELCVETLRLERKRFLWQHQLLGLLAVYSAPHCATDALFFLLTLARTQEELALATQLYAVLSSCLVDLLPATVKTCVCQIHAGRLPEPQMAQLFRNLALVV
;
A
#
# COMPACT_ATOMS: atom_id res chain seq x y z
N MET A 1 38.25 -5.79 36.92
CA MET A 1 36.81 -5.72 36.58
C MET A 1 36.57 -4.48 35.76
N PRO A 2 36.20 -4.53 34.47
CA PRO A 2 35.89 -3.31 33.73
C PRO A 2 34.42 -2.92 33.91
N ALA A 3 34.24 -1.60 33.93
CA ALA A 3 33.05 -0.86 34.28
C ALA A 3 31.78 -1.29 33.54
N SER A 4 30.69 -1.38 34.30
CA SER A 4 29.33 -1.51 33.81
C SER A 4 29.03 -0.42 32.79
N VAL A 5 28.74 -0.87 31.56
CA VAL A 5 28.21 -0.07 30.47
C VAL A 5 26.79 0.36 30.85
N ILE A 6 26.67 1.50 31.52
CA ILE A 6 25.39 2.18 31.69
C ILE A 6 25.29 3.15 30.51
N THR A 7 24.68 2.67 29.43
CA THR A 7 24.17 3.54 28.38
C THR A 7 23.19 4.53 29.01
N PRO A 8 23.26 5.83 28.70
CA PRO A 8 22.33 6.82 29.25
C PRO A 8 20.89 6.40 28.89
N PRO A 9 19.99 6.22 29.87
CA PRO A 9 18.68 5.64 29.63
C PRO A 9 17.78 6.70 29.01
N GLY A 10 17.17 6.39 27.87
CA GLY A 10 15.94 7.07 27.46
C GLY A 10 15.82 7.52 26.01
N LEU A 11 16.90 7.68 25.25
CA LEU A 11 16.80 8.03 23.81
C LEU A 11 17.30 6.91 22.91
N THR A 12 18.46 6.34 23.21
CA THR A 12 19.08 5.25 22.43
C THR A 12 18.30 3.93 22.46
N LEU A 13 17.63 3.64 23.58
CA LEU A 13 16.78 2.44 23.72
C LEU A 13 15.56 2.51 22.79
N HIS A 14 14.91 3.68 22.68
CA HIS A 14 13.72 3.82 21.82
C HIS A 14 14.08 3.75 20.33
N ASP A 15 15.26 4.23 19.95
CA ASP A 15 15.75 4.10 18.57
C ASP A 15 16.11 2.65 18.23
N GLY A 16 16.77 1.93 19.16
CA GLY A 16 17.06 0.51 18.98
C GLY A 16 15.81 -0.36 18.87
N VAL A 17 14.80 -0.11 19.72
CA VAL A 17 13.49 -0.81 19.63
C VAL A 17 12.81 -0.51 18.30
N ARG A 18 12.79 0.75 17.87
CA ARG A 18 12.17 1.15 16.61
C ARG A 18 12.85 0.48 15.41
N GLU A 19 14.18 0.46 15.36
CA GLU A 19 14.91 -0.20 14.28
C GLU A 19 14.66 -1.71 14.27
N ALA A 20 14.60 -2.35 15.44
CA ALA A 20 14.23 -3.75 15.53
C ALA A 20 12.81 -4.00 15.00
N CYS A 21 11.84 -3.16 15.36
CA CYS A 21 10.48 -3.22 14.82
C CYS A 21 10.46 -3.03 13.29
N ASP A 22 11.21 -2.06 12.75
CA ASP A 22 11.31 -1.84 11.30
C ASP A 22 11.85 -3.08 10.58
N ARG A 23 12.88 -3.74 11.14
CA ARG A 23 13.41 -4.99 10.58
C ARG A 23 12.41 -6.14 10.64
N VAL A 24 11.68 -6.27 11.76
CA VAL A 24 10.61 -7.27 11.89
C VAL A 24 9.52 -7.04 10.85
N ILE A 25 9.09 -5.79 10.65
CA ILE A 25 8.09 -5.43 9.63
C ILE A 25 8.61 -5.78 8.23
N GLN A 26 9.87 -5.47 7.91
CA GLN A 26 10.48 -5.83 6.63
C GLN A 26 10.48 -7.35 6.38
N LEU A 27 10.81 -8.16 7.39
CA LEU A 27 10.77 -9.62 7.29
C LEU A 27 9.35 -10.14 7.09
N LEU A 28 8.36 -9.56 7.79
CA LEU A 28 6.95 -9.90 7.62
C LEU A 28 6.45 -9.56 6.21
N LEU A 29 6.80 -8.38 5.68
CA LEU A 29 6.45 -7.98 4.32
C LEU A 29 7.11 -8.85 3.27
N LEU A 30 8.37 -9.22 3.46
CA LEU A 30 9.07 -10.15 2.58
C LEU A 30 8.39 -11.53 2.56
N ASN A 31 7.94 -12.02 3.72
CA ASN A 31 7.18 -13.26 3.80
C ASN A 31 5.84 -13.15 3.08
N LEU A 32 5.10 -12.06 3.29
CA LEU A 32 3.85 -11.79 2.56
C LEU A 32 4.08 -11.71 1.05
N GLN A 33 5.16 -11.06 0.60
CA GLN A 33 5.52 -11.01 -0.81
C GLN A 33 5.70 -12.41 -1.41
N LYS A 34 6.43 -13.29 -0.72
CA LYS A 34 6.56 -14.70 -1.15
C LYS A 34 5.20 -15.38 -1.24
N LEU A 35 4.33 -15.19 -0.26
CA LEU A 35 2.99 -15.77 -0.25
C LEU A 35 2.10 -15.24 -1.38
N VAL A 36 2.19 -13.94 -1.72
CA VAL A 36 1.36 -13.31 -2.75
C VAL A 36 1.83 -13.69 -4.15
N TYR A 37 3.14 -13.57 -4.44
CA TYR A 37 3.66 -13.79 -5.79
C TYR A 37 3.89 -15.27 -6.12
N ASN A 38 4.15 -16.16 -5.14
CA ASN A 38 4.31 -17.59 -5.42
C ASN A 38 2.99 -18.35 -5.54
N ARG A 39 1.83 -17.68 -5.36
CA ARG A 39 0.50 -18.29 -5.54
C ARG A 39 0.25 -18.85 -6.94
N GLY A 40 0.95 -18.34 -7.95
CA GLY A 40 0.84 -18.79 -9.35
C GLY A 40 2.00 -19.67 -9.84
N SER A 41 2.93 -20.06 -8.96
CA SER A 41 4.02 -20.97 -9.38
C SER A 41 3.43 -22.35 -9.69
N PRO A 42 3.66 -22.94 -10.88
CA PRO A 42 3.13 -24.24 -11.26
C PRO A 42 3.93 -25.35 -10.57
N SER A 43 3.82 -25.47 -9.24
CA SER A 43 4.28 -26.66 -8.55
C SER A 43 3.22 -27.75 -8.70
N LEU A 44 3.21 -28.48 -9.83
CA LEU A 44 2.64 -29.83 -10.07
C LEU A 44 1.28 -30.23 -9.41
N ALA A 45 0.52 -29.30 -8.87
CA ALA A 45 -0.68 -29.54 -8.09
C ALA A 45 -1.64 -28.37 -8.32
N ASP A 46 -2.81 -28.69 -8.88
CA ASP A 46 -3.99 -27.85 -9.08
C ASP A 46 -4.60 -27.31 -7.75
N SER A 47 -3.79 -27.03 -6.74
CA SER A 47 -4.30 -26.54 -5.46
C SER A 47 -4.67 -25.06 -5.57
N PRO A 48 -5.87 -24.65 -5.11
CA PRO A 48 -6.26 -23.25 -5.11
C PRO A 48 -5.29 -22.42 -4.26
N PRO A 49 -5.07 -21.13 -4.60
CA PRO A 49 -4.13 -20.28 -3.91
C PRO A 49 -4.48 -20.19 -2.41
N ARG A 50 -3.54 -20.60 -1.55
CA ARG A 50 -3.77 -20.66 -0.09
C ARG A 50 -4.17 -19.29 0.46
N PRO A 51 -5.29 -19.15 1.20
CA PRO A 51 -5.72 -17.88 1.78
C PRO A 51 -4.66 -17.33 2.74
N VAL A 52 -4.55 -16.00 2.79
CA VAL A 52 -3.70 -15.28 3.73
C VAL A 52 -4.63 -14.46 4.63
N PRO A 53 -5.05 -15.00 5.80
CA PRO A 53 -6.09 -14.40 6.63
C PRO A 53 -5.82 -12.93 7.02
N PHE A 54 -4.54 -12.59 7.22
CA PHE A 54 -4.12 -11.21 7.47
C PHE A 54 -4.51 -10.26 6.32
N LEU A 55 -4.24 -10.64 5.08
CA LEU A 55 -4.60 -9.83 3.92
C LEU A 55 -6.11 -9.82 3.70
N ASP A 56 -6.80 -10.94 3.96
CA ASP A 56 -8.27 -11.00 3.89
C ASP A 56 -8.93 -10.01 4.86
N ALA A 57 -8.47 -9.92 6.11
CA ALA A 57 -8.95 -8.96 7.09
C ALA A 57 -8.61 -7.50 6.74
N LEU A 58 -7.50 -7.29 6.02
CA LEU A 58 -7.04 -5.95 5.66
C LEU A 58 -7.82 -5.34 4.48
N LYS A 59 -8.48 -6.14 3.63
CA LYS A 59 -9.21 -5.67 2.44
C LYS A 59 -10.26 -4.61 2.75
N SER A 60 -10.96 -4.71 3.88
CA SER A 60 -11.98 -3.72 4.26
C SER A 60 -11.41 -2.39 4.74
N HIS A 61 -10.08 -2.31 4.91
CA HIS A 61 -9.36 -1.18 5.49
C HIS A 61 -8.44 -0.48 4.48
N VAL A 62 -8.62 -0.71 3.18
CA VAL A 62 -7.76 -0.16 2.12
C VAL A 62 -7.76 1.35 2.14
N ARG A 63 -8.91 1.99 2.39
CA ARG A 63 -9.03 3.44 2.46
C ARG A 63 -8.22 4.01 3.62
N GLU A 64 -8.35 3.44 4.82
CA GLU A 64 -7.60 3.83 6.01
C GLU A 64 -6.10 3.64 5.78
N LEU A 65 -5.70 2.53 5.17
CA LEU A 65 -4.31 2.28 4.82
C LEU A 65 -3.76 3.33 3.85
N CYS A 66 -4.52 3.71 2.81
CA CYS A 66 -4.15 4.80 1.92
C CYS A 66 -3.99 6.13 2.68
N VAL A 67 -4.93 6.48 3.54
CA VAL A 67 -4.86 7.71 4.36
C VAL A 67 -3.62 7.73 5.24
N GLU A 68 -3.32 6.64 5.94
CA GLU A 68 -2.13 6.55 6.80
C GLU A 68 -0.84 6.60 5.98
N THR A 69 -0.81 5.96 4.80
CA THR A 69 0.34 5.99 3.89
C THR A 69 0.64 7.42 3.42
N LEU A 70 -0.41 8.20 3.13
CA LEU A 70 -0.29 9.59 2.68
C LEU A 70 0.17 10.57 3.78
N ARG A 71 0.25 10.15 5.05
CA ARG A 71 0.80 11.00 6.12
C ARG A 71 2.32 11.17 6.04
N LEU A 72 3.01 10.34 5.26
CA LEU A 72 4.46 10.40 5.05
C LEU A 72 5.27 10.42 6.37
N GLU A 73 4.79 9.70 7.39
CA GLU A 73 5.41 9.66 8.72
C GLU A 73 6.74 8.88 8.70
N ARG A 74 7.88 9.59 8.60
CA ARG A 74 9.23 9.00 8.63
C ARG A 74 9.38 7.85 7.62
N LYS A 75 9.71 6.64 8.06
CA LYS A 75 9.82 5.42 7.23
C LYS A 75 8.53 4.59 7.21
N ARG A 76 7.49 5.01 7.95
CA ARG A 76 6.26 4.24 8.13
C ARG A 76 5.51 4.06 6.82
N PHE A 77 5.41 5.14 6.05
CA PHE A 77 4.72 5.14 4.77
C PHE A 77 5.34 4.14 3.78
N LEU A 78 6.66 3.89 3.85
CA LEU A 78 7.35 2.97 2.93
C LEU A 78 6.82 1.55 3.08
N TRP A 79 6.72 1.05 4.31
CA TRP A 79 6.25 -0.30 4.56
C TRP A 79 4.72 -0.41 4.40
N GLN A 80 3.97 0.65 4.69
CA GLN A 80 2.52 0.71 4.42
C GLN A 80 2.23 0.69 2.93
N HIS A 81 3.03 1.41 2.14
CA HIS A 81 2.94 1.44 0.69
C HIS A 81 3.25 0.07 0.08
N GLN A 82 4.30 -0.60 0.57
CA GLN A 82 4.61 -1.98 0.17
C GLN A 82 3.46 -2.93 0.54
N LEU A 83 2.90 -2.82 1.75
CA LEU A 83 1.76 -3.62 2.17
C LEU A 83 0.52 -3.39 1.27
N LEU A 84 0.26 -2.14 0.91
CA LEU A 84 -0.83 -1.76 0.00
C LEU A 84 -0.65 -2.41 -1.38
N GLY A 85 0.57 -2.42 -1.92
CA GLY A 85 0.90 -3.12 -3.15
C GLY A 85 0.66 -4.63 -3.06
N LEU A 86 1.10 -5.27 -1.99
CA LEU A 86 0.86 -6.70 -1.75
C LEU A 86 -0.65 -7.03 -1.65
N LEU A 87 -1.40 -6.19 -0.94
CA LEU A 87 -2.85 -6.34 -0.79
C LEU A 87 -3.60 -6.16 -2.12
N ALA A 88 -3.16 -5.19 -2.93
CA ALA A 88 -3.69 -4.91 -4.25
C ALA A 88 -3.49 -6.08 -5.21
N VAL A 89 -2.29 -6.70 -5.24
CA VAL A 89 -2.03 -7.91 -6.04
C VAL A 89 -2.82 -9.10 -5.53
N TYR A 90 -2.85 -9.30 -4.21
CA TYR A 90 -3.56 -10.42 -3.57
C TYR A 90 -5.07 -10.43 -3.84
N SER A 91 -5.67 -9.25 -3.93
CA SER A 91 -7.12 -9.05 -4.06
C SER A 91 -7.50 -8.39 -5.41
N ALA A 92 -6.63 -8.53 -6.41
CA ALA A 92 -6.87 -8.00 -7.73
C ALA A 92 -8.13 -8.63 -8.36
N PRO A 93 -8.87 -7.89 -9.21
CA PRO A 93 -8.56 -6.54 -9.69
C PRO A 93 -9.11 -5.41 -8.81
N HIS A 94 -10.12 -5.66 -7.97
CA HIS A 94 -10.87 -4.60 -7.28
C HIS A 94 -10.01 -3.76 -6.33
N CYS A 95 -9.22 -4.41 -5.48
CA CYS A 95 -8.41 -3.70 -4.49
C CYS A 95 -7.30 -2.86 -5.12
N ALA A 96 -6.79 -3.27 -6.29
CA ALA A 96 -5.80 -2.49 -7.04
C ALA A 96 -6.39 -1.17 -7.54
N THR A 97 -7.59 -1.23 -8.14
CA THR A 97 -8.28 -0.02 -8.60
C THR A 97 -8.74 0.87 -7.46
N ASP A 98 -9.19 0.29 -6.34
CA ASP A 98 -9.60 1.06 -5.16
C ASP A 98 -8.41 1.77 -4.50
N ALA A 99 -7.27 1.11 -4.37
CA ALA A 99 -6.05 1.70 -3.83
C ALA A 99 -5.58 2.89 -4.68
N LEU A 100 -5.49 2.72 -6.00
CA LEU A 100 -5.14 3.82 -6.91
C LEU A 100 -6.14 4.96 -6.85
N PHE A 101 -7.45 4.64 -6.85
CA PHE A 101 -8.51 5.62 -6.70
C PHE A 101 -8.36 6.44 -5.41
N PHE A 102 -8.15 5.81 -4.26
CA PHE A 102 -7.99 6.52 -3.00
C PHE A 102 -6.73 7.37 -2.97
N LEU A 103 -5.59 6.88 -3.45
CA LEU A 103 -4.36 7.67 -3.51
C LEU A 103 -4.53 8.90 -4.42
N LEU A 104 -5.10 8.72 -5.62
CA LEU A 104 -5.35 9.82 -6.56
C LEU A 104 -6.37 10.83 -6.02
N THR A 105 -7.36 10.39 -5.24
CA THR A 105 -8.39 11.28 -4.69
C THR A 105 -7.89 12.06 -3.48
N LEU A 106 -7.03 11.45 -2.65
CA LEU A 106 -6.65 11.98 -1.34
C LEU A 106 -5.29 12.69 -1.33
N ALA A 107 -4.42 12.44 -2.31
CA ALA A 107 -3.11 13.09 -2.40
C ALA A 107 -3.25 14.61 -2.57
N ARG A 108 -2.59 15.39 -1.71
CA ARG A 108 -2.58 16.86 -1.71
C ARG A 108 -1.27 17.45 -2.20
N THR A 109 -0.18 16.70 -2.06
CA THR A 109 1.17 17.10 -2.43
C THR A 109 1.72 16.26 -3.58
N GLN A 110 2.78 16.73 -4.23
CA GLN A 110 3.42 15.97 -5.32
C GLN A 110 4.12 14.70 -4.81
N GLU A 111 4.63 14.72 -3.57
CA GLU A 111 5.23 13.55 -2.91
C GLU A 111 4.18 12.46 -2.65
N GLU A 112 3.01 12.85 -2.16
CA GLU A 112 1.85 11.96 -2.00
C GLU A 112 1.39 11.39 -3.35
N LEU A 113 1.33 12.23 -4.40
CA LEU A 113 0.93 11.80 -5.74
C LEU A 113 1.95 10.83 -6.36
N ALA A 114 3.24 11.01 -6.05
CA ALA A 114 4.29 10.08 -6.48
C ALA A 114 4.09 8.67 -5.93
N LEU A 115 3.43 8.50 -4.78
CA LEU A 115 3.07 7.17 -4.30
C LEU A 115 2.06 6.48 -5.22
N ALA A 116 1.10 7.21 -5.79
CA ALA A 116 0.14 6.62 -6.74
C ALA A 116 0.85 6.13 -8.01
N THR A 117 1.81 6.89 -8.53
CA THR A 117 2.58 6.51 -9.73
C THR A 117 3.53 5.35 -9.46
N GLN A 118 4.18 5.32 -8.30
CA GLN A 118 5.01 4.20 -7.85
C GLN A 118 4.20 2.91 -7.68
N LEU A 119 3.02 2.99 -7.05
CA LEU A 119 2.13 1.84 -6.93
C LEU A 119 1.68 1.33 -8.30
N TYR A 120 1.27 2.24 -9.20
CA TYR A 120 0.90 1.88 -10.56
C TYR A 120 2.03 1.13 -11.28
N ALA A 121 3.27 1.64 -11.23
CA ALA A 121 4.41 1.02 -11.90
C ALA A 121 4.66 -0.44 -11.44
N VAL A 122 4.50 -0.71 -10.15
CA VAL A 122 4.61 -2.07 -9.61
C VAL A 122 3.43 -2.93 -10.06
N LEU A 123 2.20 -2.44 -9.94
CA LEU A 123 1.01 -3.21 -10.26
C LEU A 123 0.85 -3.49 -11.76
N SER A 124 1.22 -2.54 -12.64
CA SER A 124 1.15 -2.71 -14.09
C SER A 124 2.09 -3.80 -14.61
N SER A 125 3.11 -4.18 -13.84
CA SER A 125 3.99 -5.30 -14.20
C SER A 125 3.32 -6.68 -14.04
N CYS A 126 2.24 -6.77 -13.26
CA CYS A 126 1.58 -8.03 -12.92
C CYS A 126 0.07 -8.05 -13.17
N LEU A 127 -0.54 -6.90 -13.46
CA LEU A 127 -1.97 -6.74 -13.77
C LEU A 127 -2.15 -6.11 -15.15
N VAL A 128 -3.06 -6.69 -15.93
CA VAL A 128 -3.45 -6.19 -17.26
C VAL A 128 -4.62 -5.21 -17.09
N ASP A 129 -4.73 -4.22 -17.99
CA ASP A 129 -5.82 -3.23 -18.04
C ASP A 129 -6.07 -2.43 -16.75
N LEU A 130 -5.03 -2.29 -15.91
CA LEU A 130 -5.13 -1.61 -14.62
C LEU A 130 -5.59 -0.15 -14.76
N LEU A 131 -5.05 0.59 -15.73
CA LEU A 131 -5.39 2.00 -15.94
C LEU A 131 -6.84 2.16 -16.42
N PRO A 132 -7.31 1.48 -17.49
CA PRO A 132 -8.72 1.49 -17.88
C PRO A 132 -9.67 1.11 -16.74
N ALA A 133 -9.33 0.08 -15.97
CA ALA A 133 -10.13 -0.35 -14.82
C ALA A 133 -10.18 0.71 -13.71
N THR A 134 -9.05 1.37 -13.43
CA THR A 134 -8.98 2.46 -12.44
C THR A 134 -9.81 3.66 -12.88
N VAL A 135 -9.74 4.06 -14.16
CA VAL A 135 -10.56 5.13 -14.72
C VAL A 135 -12.04 4.80 -14.59
N LYS A 136 -12.44 3.56 -14.91
CA LYS A 136 -13.81 3.08 -14.71
C LYS A 136 -14.24 3.20 -13.25
N THR A 137 -13.40 2.79 -12.30
CA THR A 137 -13.68 2.95 -10.86
C THR A 137 -13.86 4.41 -10.48
N CYS A 138 -12.97 5.32 -10.91
CA CYS A 138 -13.11 6.76 -10.68
C CYS A 138 -14.46 7.30 -11.18
N VAL A 139 -14.82 6.98 -12.44
CA VAL A 139 -16.08 7.42 -13.07
C VAL A 139 -17.29 6.87 -12.33
N CYS A 140 -17.29 5.59 -11.94
CA CYS A 140 -18.36 5.00 -11.16
C CYS A 140 -18.53 5.68 -9.79
N GLN A 141 -17.45 6.03 -9.10
CA GLN A 141 -17.51 6.69 -7.78
C GLN A 141 -18.03 8.13 -7.89
N ILE A 142 -17.67 8.85 -8.96
CA ILE A 142 -18.19 10.17 -9.28
C ILE A 142 -19.71 10.10 -9.52
N HIS A 143 -20.15 9.21 -10.43
CA HIS A 143 -21.58 9.07 -10.75
C HIS A 143 -22.43 8.55 -9.59
N ALA A 144 -21.85 7.73 -8.71
CA ALA A 144 -22.52 7.26 -7.51
C ALA A 144 -22.70 8.35 -6.42
N GLY A 145 -22.18 9.57 -6.64
CA GLY A 145 -22.25 10.66 -5.66
C GLY A 145 -21.47 10.36 -4.37
N ARG A 146 -20.51 9.44 -4.42
CA ARG A 146 -19.74 8.98 -3.24
C ARG A 146 -18.57 9.91 -2.91
N LEU A 147 -18.22 10.81 -3.82
CA LEU A 147 -17.16 11.78 -3.65
C LEU A 147 -17.72 13.16 -3.32
N PRO A 148 -17.33 13.76 -2.19
CA PRO A 148 -17.54 15.18 -1.96
C PRO A 148 -16.87 16.02 -3.04
N GLU A 149 -17.48 17.15 -3.40
CA GLU A 149 -16.97 18.11 -4.39
C GLU A 149 -15.47 18.45 -4.25
N PRO A 150 -14.93 18.74 -3.05
CA PRO A 150 -13.49 19.03 -2.93
C PRO A 150 -12.59 17.84 -3.30
N GLN A 151 -13.05 16.61 -3.04
CA GLN A 151 -12.29 15.40 -3.40
C GLN A 151 -12.38 15.12 -4.90
N MET A 152 -13.52 15.42 -5.53
CA MET A 152 -13.67 15.32 -6.97
C MET A 152 -12.76 16.34 -7.70
N ALA A 153 -12.70 17.58 -7.23
CA ALA A 153 -11.79 18.58 -7.78
C ALA A 153 -10.32 18.17 -7.61
N GLN A 154 -9.97 17.62 -6.44
CA GLN A 154 -8.62 17.09 -6.19
C GLN A 154 -8.28 15.93 -7.12
N LEU A 155 -9.21 14.99 -7.31
CA LEU A 155 -9.03 13.86 -8.23
C LEU A 155 -8.75 14.35 -9.65
N PHE A 156 -9.54 15.29 -10.19
CA PHE A 156 -9.31 15.83 -11.53
C PHE A 156 -7.97 16.56 -11.65
N ARG A 157 -7.60 17.34 -10.64
CA ARG A 157 -6.29 18.00 -10.59
C ARG A 157 -5.15 16.99 -10.62
N ASN A 158 -5.23 15.95 -9.79
CA ASN A 158 -4.20 14.92 -9.70
C ASN A 158 -4.11 14.10 -10.99
N LEU A 159 -5.24 13.76 -11.62
CA LEU A 159 -5.26 13.13 -12.94
C LEU A 159 -4.58 14.01 -13.99
N ALA A 160 -4.87 15.31 -14.02
CA ALA A 160 -4.23 16.25 -14.95
C ALA A 160 -2.71 16.42 -14.75
N LEU A 161 -2.19 16.12 -13.55
CA LEU A 161 -0.75 16.17 -13.26
C LEU A 161 0.00 14.87 -13.58
N VAL A 162 -0.72 13.76 -13.77
CA VAL A 162 -0.15 12.43 -14.05
C VAL A 162 -0.28 12.04 -15.53
N VAL A 163 -1.17 12.71 -16.27
CA VAL A 163 -1.28 12.65 -17.74
C VAL A 163 -0.16 13.47 -18.38
#